data_AF-A0A7D6CGU8-F1
#
_entry.id   AF-A0A7D6CGU8-F1
#
_cell.length_a   1.000
_cell.length_b   1.000
_cell.length_c   1.000
_cell.angle_alpha   90.00
_cell.angle_beta   90.00
_cell.angle_gamma   90.00
#
_symmetry.space_group_name_H-M   'P 1'
#
loop_
_entity.id
_entity.type
_entity.pdbx_description
1 polymer ?
#
loop_
_entity_poly.entity_id
_entity_poly.type
_entity_poly.pdbx_seq_one_letter_code
_entity_poly.pdbx_strand_id
1 'polypeptide(L)'
;MSEIGAQVDLSHPTGRVWRALTDPTLLARWYTEVEPVAGRPGRLLLYTAGLPGFDAAVDAEVTERREPGALVLRCQEAGRRTLLSCAITPTAEGCRLVVRERLEHGFWPVEQRARREQSYRQALTGRLPAILDWLAFQQVDLQRDQGPPTAEMPLVEALRDVPAPAGRWRRTALLAALGGGVLVTGLTAWVLLPSSPDRAAAPDPATMPPVATTAASSPPPRATASARPTRGAPRGSARPSPSASATPSRTPTASPSPEALLAARYETLATRIFGYTGEVVVDNPADTAARDWTVVLTLPSGSTVADVSGADWQQDGQSVTFSGPAVPAGGSQVIRFDVRDAGPFVKAPEACAVVGTPCAGL
;
A
#
# COMPACT_ATOMS: atom_id res chain seq x y z
N MET A 1 -27.89 -14.37 -18.93
CA MET A 1 -27.00 -13.35 -19.53
C MET A 1 -25.56 -13.70 -19.17
N SER A 2 -24.66 -13.75 -20.16
CA SER A 2 -23.26 -14.19 -20.03
C SER A 2 -22.25 -13.04 -20.00
N GLU A 3 -22.72 -11.80 -19.86
CA GLU A 3 -21.90 -10.59 -19.89
C GLU A 3 -22.21 -9.73 -18.66
N ILE A 4 -21.15 -9.15 -18.08
CA ILE A 4 -21.20 -8.11 -17.05
C ILE A 4 -20.29 -6.95 -17.46
N GLY A 5 -20.56 -5.76 -16.93
CA GLY A 5 -19.70 -4.63 -17.22
C GLY A 5 -20.07 -3.40 -16.43
N ALA A 6 -19.16 -2.43 -16.46
CA ALA A 6 -19.33 -1.13 -15.86
C ALA A 6 -18.74 -0.07 -16.79
N GLN A 7 -19.26 1.15 -16.68
CA GLN A 7 -18.77 2.29 -17.45
C GLN A 7 -18.66 3.51 -16.54
N VAL A 8 -17.71 4.39 -16.85
CA VAL A 8 -17.50 5.65 -16.13
C VAL A 8 -16.97 6.71 -17.09
N ASP A 9 -17.40 7.95 -16.88
CA ASP A 9 -16.85 9.14 -17.53
C ASP A 9 -15.84 9.79 -16.58
N LEU A 10 -14.64 10.07 -17.09
CA LEU A 10 -13.50 10.54 -16.33
C LEU A 10 -13.00 11.86 -16.92
N SER A 11 -12.86 12.89 -16.07
CA SER A 11 -12.29 14.20 -16.44
C SER A 11 -10.75 14.17 -16.49
N HIS A 12 -10.19 13.14 -17.12
CA HIS A 12 -8.76 12.92 -17.23
C HIS A 12 -8.37 12.52 -18.66
N PRO A 13 -7.14 12.85 -19.10
CA PRO A 13 -6.66 12.47 -20.42
C PRO A 13 -6.49 10.95 -20.54
N THR A 14 -6.72 10.42 -21.75
CA THR A 14 -6.68 8.98 -22.05
C THR A 14 -5.36 8.33 -21.64
N GLY A 15 -4.22 9.01 -21.84
CA GLY A 15 -2.90 8.50 -21.45
C GLY A 15 -2.75 8.27 -19.94
N ARG A 16 -3.35 9.12 -19.09
CA ARG A 16 -3.30 8.94 -17.63
C ARG A 16 -4.14 7.73 -17.21
N VAL A 17 -5.33 7.58 -17.78
CA VAL A 17 -6.19 6.43 -17.55
C VAL A 17 -5.53 5.14 -18.04
N TRP A 18 -4.94 5.16 -19.23
CA TRP A 18 -4.20 4.03 -19.79
C TRP A 18 -3.05 3.58 -18.87
N ARG A 19 -2.28 4.53 -18.34
CA ARG A 19 -1.22 4.24 -17.37
C ARG A 19 -1.78 3.58 -16.11
N ALA A 20 -2.88 4.10 -15.55
CA ALA A 20 -3.52 3.51 -14.38
C ALA A 20 -4.06 2.07 -14.61
N LEU A 21 -4.42 1.73 -15.85
CA LEU A 21 -4.87 0.38 -16.21
C LEU A 21 -3.73 -0.60 -16.51
N THR A 22 -2.55 -0.11 -16.92
CA THR A 22 -1.47 -0.96 -17.46
C THR A 22 -0.21 -1.01 -16.62
N ASP A 23 0.03 -0.01 -15.77
CA ASP A 23 1.13 0.01 -14.82
C ASP A 23 0.77 -0.86 -13.61
N PRO A 24 1.49 -1.98 -13.35
CA PRO A 24 1.18 -2.89 -12.25
C PRO A 24 1.19 -2.20 -10.88
N THR A 25 2.05 -1.20 -10.70
CA THR A 25 2.17 -0.46 -9.43
C THR A 25 0.93 0.39 -9.18
N LEU A 26 0.39 1.00 -10.23
CA LEU A 26 -0.84 1.79 -10.11
C LEU A 26 -2.06 0.88 -10.01
N LEU A 27 -2.09 -0.21 -10.77
CA LEU A 27 -3.19 -1.18 -10.73
C LEU A 27 -3.32 -1.84 -9.35
N ALA A 28 -2.18 -2.17 -8.71
CA ALA A 28 -2.11 -2.63 -7.32
C ALA A 28 -2.70 -1.63 -6.33
N ARG A 29 -2.49 -0.34 -6.57
CA ARG A 29 -3.03 0.72 -5.73
C ARG A 29 -4.55 0.72 -5.79
N TRP A 30 -5.17 0.90 -6.96
CA TRP A 30 -6.62 1.13 -6.99
C TRP A 30 -7.50 -0.12 -7.14
N TYR A 31 -6.97 -1.24 -7.65
CA TYR A 31 -7.77 -2.43 -7.95
C TYR A 31 -7.29 -3.69 -7.23
N THR A 32 -6.15 -4.24 -7.65
CA THR A 32 -5.58 -5.50 -7.17
C THR A 32 -4.11 -5.61 -7.56
N GLU A 33 -3.31 -6.30 -6.75
CA GLU A 33 -1.92 -6.61 -7.10
C GLU A 33 -1.85 -7.47 -8.36
N VAL A 34 -0.83 -7.20 -9.18
CA VAL A 34 -0.58 -7.90 -10.44
C VAL A 34 0.89 -8.30 -10.54
N GLU A 35 1.12 -9.58 -10.80
CA GLU A 35 2.45 -10.13 -10.99
C GLU A 35 2.62 -10.67 -12.42
N PRO A 36 3.65 -10.24 -13.17
CA PRO A 36 3.97 -10.85 -14.45
C PRO A 36 4.52 -12.26 -14.25
N VAL A 37 3.99 -13.24 -15.00
CA VAL A 37 4.43 -14.62 -14.89
C VAL A 37 5.81 -14.79 -15.54
N ALA A 38 6.80 -15.18 -14.74
CA ALA A 38 8.17 -15.38 -15.21
C ALA A 38 8.23 -16.35 -16.41
N GLY A 39 8.95 -15.94 -17.46
CA GLY A 39 9.12 -16.75 -18.68
C GLY A 39 7.90 -16.81 -19.60
N ARG A 40 6.81 -16.08 -19.33
CA ARG A 40 5.63 -16.00 -20.20
C ARG A 40 5.22 -14.54 -20.45
N PRO A 41 5.79 -13.87 -21.46
CA PRO A 41 5.44 -12.49 -21.76
C PRO A 41 3.94 -12.38 -22.08
N GLY A 42 3.29 -11.38 -21.50
CA GLY A 42 1.85 -11.15 -21.68
C GLY A 42 0.94 -11.95 -20.75
N ARG A 43 1.49 -12.84 -19.90
CA ARG A 43 0.71 -13.48 -18.81
C ARG A 43 0.92 -12.76 -17.49
N LEU A 44 -0.20 -12.56 -16.80
CA LEU A 44 -0.31 -11.79 -15.57
C LEU A 44 -1.15 -12.59 -14.58
N LEU A 45 -0.71 -12.66 -13.33
CA LEU A 45 -1.52 -13.16 -12.23
C LEU A 45 -2.11 -11.96 -11.48
N LEU A 46 -3.44 -11.86 -11.44
CA LEU A 46 -4.14 -10.84 -10.66
C LEU A 46 -4.64 -11.44 -9.34
N TYR A 47 -4.15 -10.90 -8.22
CA TYR A 47 -4.46 -11.36 -6.86
C TYR A 47 -5.83 -10.91 -6.35
N THR A 48 -6.88 -11.30 -7.09
CA THR A 48 -8.27 -10.91 -6.82
C THR A 48 -8.98 -11.76 -5.77
N ALA A 49 -8.28 -12.72 -5.17
CA ALA A 49 -8.83 -13.56 -4.11
C ALA A 49 -9.27 -12.67 -2.92
N GLY A 50 -10.53 -12.84 -2.49
CA GLY A 50 -11.13 -12.01 -1.44
C GLY A 50 -11.84 -10.75 -1.92
N LEU A 51 -11.72 -10.38 -3.21
CA LEU A 51 -12.56 -9.33 -3.78
C LEU A 51 -14.00 -9.84 -3.98
N PRO A 52 -15.03 -8.99 -3.80
CA PRO A 52 -16.41 -9.38 -4.02
C PRO A 52 -16.64 -9.89 -5.44
N GLY A 53 -17.12 -11.14 -5.55
CA GLY A 53 -17.42 -11.78 -6.84
C GLY A 53 -16.24 -12.52 -7.49
N PHE A 54 -15.12 -12.69 -6.78
CA PHE A 54 -13.96 -13.48 -7.19
C PHE A 54 -13.77 -14.67 -6.24
N ASP A 55 -13.57 -15.86 -6.79
CA ASP A 55 -13.35 -17.08 -6.00
C ASP A 55 -11.87 -17.38 -5.80
N ALA A 56 -11.02 -16.88 -6.71
CA ALA A 56 -9.59 -17.15 -6.73
C ALA A 56 -8.84 -16.01 -7.43
N ALA A 57 -7.51 -16.05 -7.37
CA ALA A 57 -6.68 -15.24 -8.26
C ALA A 57 -6.98 -15.57 -9.72
N VAL A 58 -6.83 -14.56 -10.59
CA VAL A 58 -7.13 -14.66 -12.02
C VAL A 58 -5.83 -14.77 -12.79
N ASP A 59 -5.63 -15.87 -13.52
CA ASP A 59 -4.57 -15.99 -14.54
C ASP A 59 -5.08 -15.31 -15.82
N ALA A 60 -4.45 -14.19 -16.18
CA ALA A 60 -4.82 -13.38 -17.33
C ALA A 60 -3.74 -13.41 -18.41
N GLU A 61 -4.17 -13.53 -19.65
CA GLU A 61 -3.32 -13.45 -20.83
C GLU A 61 -3.74 -12.25 -21.67
N VAL A 62 -2.81 -11.32 -21.93
CA VAL A 62 -3.04 -10.14 -22.76
C VAL A 62 -3.14 -10.57 -24.22
N THR A 63 -4.33 -10.47 -24.80
CA THR A 63 -4.57 -10.84 -26.20
C THR A 63 -4.58 -9.64 -27.15
N GLU A 64 -5.02 -8.48 -26.68
CA GLU A 64 -4.93 -7.22 -27.44
C GLU A 64 -4.46 -6.11 -26.52
N ARG A 65 -3.48 -5.33 -26.99
CA ARG A 65 -3.03 -4.10 -26.33
C ARG A 65 -2.85 -3.02 -27.39
N ARG A 66 -3.70 -2.01 -27.37
CA ARG A 66 -3.65 -0.83 -28.23
C ARG A 66 -3.62 0.41 -27.36
N GLU A 67 -2.46 1.02 -27.26
CA GLU A 67 -2.26 2.24 -26.48
C GLU A 67 -2.79 3.48 -27.20
N PRO A 68 -3.48 4.41 -26.52
CA PRO A 68 -4.06 4.38 -25.17
C PRO A 68 -5.58 4.10 -25.18
N GLY A 69 -6.04 3.11 -25.96
CA GLY A 69 -7.46 2.97 -26.33
C GLY A 69 -8.12 1.63 -25.99
N ALA A 70 -7.39 0.51 -26.03
CA ALA A 70 -8.00 -0.81 -25.82
C ALA A 70 -7.05 -1.83 -25.19
N LEU A 71 -7.54 -2.56 -24.20
CA LEU A 71 -6.86 -3.70 -23.57
C LEU A 71 -7.85 -4.86 -23.50
N VAL A 72 -7.46 -6.03 -23.99
CA VAL A 72 -8.25 -7.26 -23.92
C VAL A 72 -7.42 -8.35 -23.26
N LEU A 73 -7.99 -8.97 -22.24
CA LEU A 73 -7.41 -10.04 -21.44
C LEU A 73 -8.29 -11.29 -21.53
N ARG A 74 -7.68 -12.45 -21.76
CA ARG A 74 -8.33 -13.74 -21.51
C ARG A 74 -8.04 -14.15 -20.07
N CYS A 75 -9.08 -14.29 -19.28
CA CYS A 75 -8.99 -14.55 -17.86
C CYS A 75 -9.42 -15.99 -17.55
N GLN A 76 -8.66 -16.64 -16.67
CA GLN A 76 -8.91 -17.97 -16.16
C GLN A 76 -9.04 -17.91 -14.64
N GLU A 77 -10.17 -18.36 -14.10
CA GLU A 77 -10.46 -18.29 -12.67
C GLU A 77 -11.33 -19.46 -12.24
N ALA A 78 -10.88 -20.28 -11.28
CA ALA A 78 -11.64 -21.38 -10.71
C ALA A 78 -12.32 -22.29 -11.78
N GLY A 79 -11.62 -22.57 -12.88
CA GLY A 79 -12.12 -23.38 -14.00
C GLY A 79 -13.02 -22.64 -15.01
N ARG A 80 -13.28 -21.34 -14.82
CA ARG A 80 -14.01 -20.48 -15.76
C ARG A 80 -13.05 -19.76 -16.69
N ARG A 81 -13.49 -19.55 -17.92
CA ARG A 81 -12.82 -18.72 -18.92
C ARG A 81 -13.67 -17.50 -19.24
N THR A 82 -13.10 -16.32 -19.11
CA THR A 82 -13.75 -15.06 -19.45
C THR A 82 -12.85 -14.23 -20.36
N LEU A 83 -13.47 -13.31 -21.10
CA LEU A 83 -12.80 -12.30 -21.90
C LEU A 83 -13.12 -10.94 -21.27
N LEU A 84 -12.11 -10.32 -20.67
CA LEU A 84 -12.19 -8.99 -20.09
C LEU A 84 -11.69 -7.97 -21.12
N SER A 85 -12.50 -6.95 -21.39
CA SER A 85 -12.24 -5.92 -22.39
C SER A 85 -12.41 -4.55 -21.79
N CYS A 86 -11.36 -3.74 -21.89
CA CYS A 86 -11.31 -2.36 -21.44
C CYS A 86 -11.15 -1.46 -22.66
N ALA A 87 -12.10 -0.55 -22.87
CA ALA A 87 -12.07 0.43 -23.96
C ALA A 87 -12.08 1.85 -23.39
N ILE A 88 -11.11 2.66 -23.83
CA ILE A 88 -10.99 4.07 -23.50
C ILE A 88 -11.35 4.86 -24.75
N THR A 89 -12.41 5.66 -24.68
CA THR A 89 -12.83 6.55 -25.76
C THR A 89 -12.64 8.00 -25.33
N PRO A 90 -11.90 8.84 -26.06
CA PRO A 90 -11.78 10.27 -25.72
C PRO A 90 -13.15 10.96 -25.84
N THR A 91 -13.41 11.90 -24.94
CA THR A 91 -14.60 12.75 -24.94
C THR A 91 -14.16 14.22 -24.88
N ALA A 92 -15.10 15.16 -25.05
CA ALA A 92 -14.80 16.59 -24.97
C ALA A 92 -14.24 17.01 -23.60
N GLU A 93 -14.69 16.34 -22.52
CA GLU A 93 -14.35 16.68 -21.13
C GLU A 93 -13.24 15.78 -20.55
N GLY A 94 -12.77 14.77 -21.30
CA GLY A 94 -11.79 13.80 -20.83
C GLY A 94 -11.88 12.49 -21.60
N CYS A 95 -12.33 11.42 -20.94
CA CYS A 95 -12.55 10.14 -21.60
C CYS A 95 -13.64 9.30 -20.92
N ARG A 96 -14.18 8.34 -21.68
CA ARG A 96 -15.09 7.31 -21.21
C ARG A 96 -14.34 5.99 -21.15
N LEU A 97 -14.36 5.33 -19.99
CA LEU A 97 -13.85 3.98 -19.80
C LEU A 97 -15.02 3.00 -19.72
N VAL A 98 -14.97 1.96 -20.55
CA VAL A 98 -15.93 0.85 -20.55
C VAL A 98 -15.16 -0.44 -20.25
N VAL A 99 -15.57 -1.14 -19.20
CA VAL A 99 -15.04 -2.46 -18.83
C VAL A 99 -16.15 -3.49 -19.00
N ARG A 100 -15.89 -4.52 -19.79
CA ARG A 100 -16.83 -5.61 -20.06
C ARG A 100 -16.14 -6.95 -19.88
N GLU A 101 -16.77 -7.83 -19.12
CA GLU A 101 -16.34 -9.21 -18.98
C GLU A 101 -17.41 -10.13 -19.55
N ARG A 102 -17.00 -10.95 -20.52
CA ARG A 102 -17.85 -11.95 -21.17
C ARG A 102 -17.40 -13.35 -20.78
N LEU A 103 -18.33 -14.20 -20.39
CA LEU A 103 -18.08 -15.60 -20.10
C LEU A 103 -17.94 -16.40 -21.41
N GLU A 104 -16.78 -17.04 -21.62
CA GLU A 104 -16.53 -17.93 -22.75
C GLU A 104 -16.77 -19.41 -22.38
N HIS A 105 -16.39 -19.80 -21.17
CA HIS A 105 -16.56 -21.16 -20.66
C HIS A 105 -16.86 -21.17 -19.16
N GLY A 106 -17.76 -22.07 -18.74
CA GLY A 106 -18.23 -22.21 -17.36
C GLY A 106 -19.56 -21.49 -17.13
N PHE A 107 -19.83 -21.14 -15.87
CA PHE A 107 -21.07 -20.50 -15.45
C PHE A 107 -20.82 -19.52 -14.31
N TRP A 108 -21.58 -18.42 -14.26
CA TRP A 108 -21.64 -17.53 -13.11
C TRP A 108 -22.94 -17.75 -12.31
N PRO A 109 -22.83 -18.16 -11.03
CA PRO A 109 -23.93 -18.02 -10.08
C PRO A 109 -24.47 -16.58 -10.09
N VAL A 110 -25.80 -16.43 -10.00
CA VAL A 110 -26.47 -15.12 -10.13
C VAL A 110 -25.96 -14.11 -9.10
N GLU A 111 -25.81 -14.53 -7.83
CA GLU A 111 -25.29 -13.67 -6.78
C GLU A 111 -23.84 -13.24 -7.04
N GLN A 112 -23.01 -14.18 -7.50
CA GLN A 112 -21.62 -13.89 -7.79
C GLN A 112 -21.48 -12.90 -8.94
N ARG A 113 -22.27 -13.08 -10.00
CA ARG A 113 -22.36 -12.15 -11.13
C ARG A 113 -22.66 -10.73 -10.64
N ALA A 114 -23.68 -10.58 -9.78
CA ALA A 114 -24.08 -9.28 -9.24
C ALA A 114 -22.98 -8.66 -8.36
N ARG A 115 -22.35 -9.45 -7.48
CA ARG A 115 -21.23 -8.98 -6.64
C ARG A 115 -20.04 -8.53 -7.47
N ARG A 116 -19.72 -9.26 -8.53
CA ARG A 116 -18.59 -8.96 -9.44
C ARG A 116 -18.84 -7.68 -10.24
N GLU A 117 -20.03 -7.53 -10.81
CA GLU A 117 -20.41 -6.31 -11.52
C GLU A 117 -20.38 -5.09 -10.59
N GLN A 118 -20.87 -5.25 -9.35
CA GLN A 118 -20.81 -4.18 -8.35
C GLN A 118 -19.38 -3.86 -7.93
N SER A 119 -18.50 -4.86 -7.80
CA SER A 119 -17.07 -4.67 -7.52
C SER A 119 -16.39 -3.82 -8.61
N TYR A 120 -16.65 -4.13 -9.88
CA TYR A 120 -16.18 -3.30 -11.00
C TYR A 120 -16.71 -1.88 -10.92
N ARG A 121 -18.02 -1.71 -10.69
CA ARG A 121 -18.64 -0.39 -10.58
C ARG A 121 -17.97 0.43 -9.49
N GLN A 122 -17.82 -0.12 -8.28
CA GLN A 122 -17.19 0.56 -7.14
C GLN A 122 -15.72 0.92 -7.41
N ALA A 123 -14.96 0.02 -8.04
CA ALA A 123 -13.58 0.28 -8.40
C ALA A 123 -13.48 1.44 -9.40
N LEU A 124 -14.32 1.44 -10.43
CA LEU A 124 -14.29 2.44 -11.51
C LEU A 124 -14.86 3.80 -11.11
N THR A 125 -15.85 3.86 -10.22
CA THR A 125 -16.48 5.14 -9.83
C THR A 125 -15.89 5.75 -8.57
N GLY A 126 -15.19 4.96 -7.73
CA GLY A 126 -14.62 5.44 -6.47
C GLY A 126 -13.09 5.43 -6.46
N ARG A 127 -12.50 4.23 -6.60
CA ARG A 127 -11.05 4.04 -6.42
C ARG A 127 -10.23 4.59 -7.59
N LEU A 128 -10.68 4.37 -8.82
CA LEU A 128 -9.98 4.82 -10.02
C LEU A 128 -9.90 6.36 -10.12
N PRO A 129 -10.99 7.13 -9.94
CA PRO A 129 -10.89 8.60 -9.94
C PRO A 129 -9.93 9.12 -8.88
N ALA A 130 -9.96 8.56 -7.65
CA ALA A 130 -9.08 8.98 -6.57
C ALA A 130 -7.58 8.82 -6.90
N ILE A 131 -7.18 7.71 -7.53
CA ILE A 131 -5.78 7.54 -7.95
C ILE A 131 -5.43 8.45 -9.13
N LEU A 132 -6.37 8.75 -10.02
CA LEU A 132 -6.15 9.66 -11.16
C LEU A 132 -6.00 11.11 -10.70
N ASP A 133 -6.78 11.53 -9.71
CA ASP A 133 -6.65 12.83 -9.06
C ASP A 133 -5.30 12.96 -8.35
N TRP A 134 -4.91 11.95 -7.56
CA TRP A 134 -3.60 11.91 -6.93
C TRP A 134 -2.45 12.00 -7.95
N LEU A 135 -2.54 11.27 -9.07
CA LEU A 135 -1.56 11.38 -10.16
C LEU A 135 -1.54 12.77 -10.80
N ALA A 136 -2.69 13.43 -10.90
CA ALA A 136 -2.76 14.80 -11.43
C ALA A 136 -2.10 15.80 -10.47
N PHE A 137 -2.32 15.67 -9.15
CA PHE A 137 -1.66 16.50 -8.15
C PHE A 137 -0.14 16.33 -8.16
N GLN A 138 0.35 15.08 -8.16
CA GLN A 138 1.78 14.80 -8.21
C GLN A 138 2.47 15.39 -9.45
N GLN A 139 1.78 15.42 -10.60
CA GLN A 139 2.31 16.07 -11.81
C GLN A 139 2.45 17.58 -11.63
N VAL A 140 1.53 18.25 -10.94
CA VAL A 140 1.61 19.68 -10.67
C VAL A 140 2.75 20.00 -9.70
N ASP A 141 2.91 19.22 -8.63
CA ASP A 141 3.99 19.42 -7.66
C ASP A 141 5.38 19.26 -8.31
N LEU A 142 5.56 18.21 -9.13
CA LEU A 142 6.81 18.01 -9.88
C LEU A 142 7.11 19.15 -10.86
N GLN A 143 6.09 19.76 -11.47
CA GLN A 143 6.29 20.92 -12.35
C GLN A 143 6.59 22.19 -11.57
N ARG A 144 6.11 22.32 -10.33
CA ARG A 144 6.42 23.45 -9.44
C ARG A 144 7.87 23.43 -8.98
N ASP A 145 8.39 22.26 -8.65
CA ASP A 145 9.80 22.08 -8.25
C ASP A 145 10.78 22.21 -9.44
N GLN A 146 10.30 22.05 -10.67
CA GLN A 146 11.09 22.24 -11.91
C GLN A 146 10.92 23.61 -12.56
N GLY A 147 10.02 24.46 -12.05
CA GLY A 147 9.92 25.85 -12.47
C GLY A 147 11.15 26.66 -12.02
N PRO A 148 11.55 27.73 -12.73
CA PRO A 148 12.55 28.65 -12.21
C PRO A 148 12.07 29.13 -10.82
N PRO A 149 12.98 29.22 -9.82
CA PRO A 149 12.60 29.67 -8.48
C PRO A 149 11.83 30.99 -8.66
N THR A 150 10.60 30.99 -8.17
CA THR A 150 9.68 32.13 -8.20
C THR A 150 10.51 33.40 -8.03
N ALA A 151 10.56 34.23 -9.07
CA ALA A 151 11.32 35.47 -9.07
C ALA A 151 11.00 36.18 -7.76
N GLU A 152 12.02 36.33 -6.91
CA GLU A 152 11.92 37.09 -5.68
C GLU A 152 11.26 38.41 -6.04
N MET A 153 10.09 38.68 -5.45
CA MET A 153 9.50 40.00 -5.53
C MET A 153 10.58 40.97 -5.06
N PRO A 154 11.02 41.94 -5.90
CA PRO A 154 12.05 42.86 -5.47
C PRO A 154 11.46 43.67 -4.32
N LEU A 155 12.04 43.46 -3.14
CA LEU A 155 11.84 44.31 -1.98
C LEU A 155 12.33 45.70 -2.40
N VAL A 156 11.41 46.59 -2.76
CA VAL A 156 11.75 47.99 -3.04
C VAL A 156 12.15 48.61 -1.71
N GLU A 157 13.45 48.57 -1.43
CA GLU A 157 14.07 49.24 -0.30
C GLU A 157 13.96 50.75 -0.56
N ALA A 158 13.01 51.38 0.14
CA ALA A 158 12.79 52.81 0.10
C ALA A 158 14.00 53.52 0.69
N LEU A 159 14.95 53.87 -0.19
CA LEU A 159 16.12 54.69 0.15
C LEU A 159 15.64 56.10 0.51
N ARG A 160 15.37 56.31 1.80
CA ARG A 160 15.44 57.62 2.42
C ARG A 160 16.91 57.94 2.62
N ASP A 161 17.44 58.82 1.78
CA ASP A 161 18.41 59.79 2.27
C ASP A 161 18.31 61.09 1.47
N VAL A 162 17.92 62.14 2.21
CA VAL A 162 17.93 63.54 1.77
C VAL A 162 19.12 64.17 2.48
N PRO A 163 19.97 64.89 1.75
CA PRO A 163 20.08 66.31 2.07
C PRO A 163 20.10 67.21 0.82
N ALA A 164 19.31 68.28 0.88
CA ALA A 164 19.47 69.52 0.09
C ALA A 164 20.54 70.42 0.79
N PRO A 165 20.95 71.62 0.29
CA PRO A 165 20.39 72.39 -0.83
C PRO A 165 21.40 73.19 -1.71
N ALA A 166 20.80 73.97 -2.63
CA ALA A 166 21.26 75.22 -3.24
C ALA A 166 22.09 75.16 -4.54
N GLY A 167 21.55 75.75 -5.62
CA GLY A 167 22.33 76.02 -6.84
C GLY A 167 21.53 76.35 -8.10
N ARG A 168 20.80 77.46 -8.09
CA ARG A 168 20.39 78.33 -9.22
C ARG A 168 21.03 78.00 -10.60
N TRP A 169 20.26 77.52 -11.59
CA TRP A 169 19.92 78.26 -12.83
C TRP A 169 19.07 77.41 -13.79
N ARG A 170 17.91 77.96 -14.15
CA ARG A 170 17.04 77.48 -15.24
C ARG A 170 17.62 77.94 -16.58
N ARG A 171 17.66 77.04 -17.56
CA ARG A 171 17.52 77.24 -19.03
C ARG A 171 17.36 75.82 -19.62
N THR A 172 16.14 75.39 -19.97
CA THR A 172 15.64 75.24 -21.37
C THR A 172 16.67 74.50 -22.26
N ALA A 173 16.39 73.36 -22.91
CA ALA A 173 15.26 73.11 -23.80
C ALA A 173 15.27 71.67 -24.39
N LEU A 174 14.06 71.17 -24.68
CA LEU A 174 13.59 70.42 -25.88
C LEU A 174 14.14 68.99 -26.17
N LEU A 175 13.26 67.96 -26.16
CA LEU A 175 12.65 67.25 -27.32
C LEU A 175 13.59 66.21 -27.96
N ALA A 176 13.23 65.02 -28.45
CA ALA A 176 11.98 64.30 -28.70
C ALA A 176 12.39 62.81 -28.89
N ALA A 177 11.68 61.83 -28.32
CA ALA A 177 10.67 60.96 -28.95
C ALA A 177 11.19 59.82 -29.86
N LEU A 178 10.44 58.70 -29.75
CA LEU A 178 10.38 57.46 -30.54
C LEU A 178 11.13 56.29 -29.88
N GLY A 179 10.48 55.35 -29.20
CA GLY A 179 9.29 54.57 -29.62
C GLY A 179 9.79 53.26 -30.22
N GLY A 180 9.89 52.18 -29.44
CA GLY A 180 8.92 51.07 -29.47
C GLY A 180 8.89 50.43 -30.87
N GLY A 181 9.62 49.35 -31.17
CA GLY A 181 9.41 48.02 -30.61
C GLY A 181 8.22 47.37 -31.31
N VAL A 182 8.45 46.30 -32.09
CA VAL A 182 7.54 45.16 -32.35
C VAL A 182 8.01 44.27 -33.53
N LEU A 183 7.95 42.95 -33.28
CA LEU A 183 7.83 41.76 -34.16
C LEU A 183 9.00 41.31 -35.04
N VAL A 184 9.57 40.15 -34.69
CA VAL A 184 9.73 39.04 -35.65
C VAL A 184 9.26 37.72 -35.00
N THR A 185 8.27 37.13 -35.65
CA THR A 185 7.70 35.80 -35.47
C THR A 185 8.70 34.68 -35.77
N GLY A 186 8.54 33.55 -35.08
CA GLY A 186 9.44 32.40 -35.16
C GLY A 186 9.43 31.59 -36.45
N LEU A 187 10.34 30.61 -36.48
CA LEU A 187 10.29 29.38 -37.27
C LEU A 187 11.39 28.41 -36.78
N THR A 188 10.95 27.22 -36.36
CA THR A 188 11.54 25.87 -36.59
C THR A 188 13.06 25.66 -36.55
N ALA A 189 13.51 24.72 -35.71
CA ALA A 189 14.03 23.41 -36.16
C ALA A 189 14.58 22.56 -34.99
N TRP A 190 14.05 21.35 -34.85
CA TRP A 190 14.61 20.23 -34.10
C TRP A 190 15.74 19.57 -34.91
N VAL A 191 16.99 19.58 -34.44
CA VAL A 191 18.06 18.57 -34.64
C VAL A 191 19.15 18.94 -33.60
N LEU A 192 19.68 18.14 -32.68
CA LEU A 192 20.38 16.85 -32.76
C LEU A 192 20.47 16.26 -31.33
N LEU A 193 20.06 15.00 -31.16
CA LEU A 193 20.47 14.17 -30.01
C LEU A 193 21.91 13.69 -30.23
N PRO A 194 22.78 13.68 -29.21
CA PRO A 194 23.95 12.81 -29.21
C PRO A 194 23.54 11.37 -28.88
N SER A 195 23.94 10.49 -29.79
CA SER A 195 23.79 9.03 -29.79
C SER A 195 24.40 8.33 -28.56
N SER A 196 23.69 7.32 -28.07
CA SER A 196 24.13 6.37 -27.05
C SER A 196 25.37 5.59 -27.50
N PRO A 197 26.34 5.30 -26.62
CA PRO A 197 27.44 4.42 -26.94
C PRO A 197 27.02 2.94 -26.92
N ASP A 198 27.41 2.24 -27.99
CA ASP A 198 27.41 0.80 -28.15
C ASP A 198 27.96 0.07 -26.91
N ARG A 199 27.20 -0.93 -26.43
CA ARG A 199 27.74 -1.96 -25.55
C ARG A 199 27.89 -3.25 -26.35
N ALA A 200 29.17 -3.54 -26.59
CA ALA A 200 29.72 -4.70 -27.24
C ALA A 200 29.11 -6.04 -26.80
N ALA A 201 29.04 -6.92 -27.78
CA ALA A 201 28.72 -8.33 -27.68
C ALA A 201 29.60 -9.08 -26.66
N ALA A 202 28.98 -10.02 -25.95
CA ALA A 202 29.65 -11.07 -25.19
C ALA A 202 29.13 -12.44 -25.69
N PRO A 203 29.94 -13.51 -25.61
CA PRO A 203 29.83 -14.69 -26.47
C PRO A 203 28.87 -15.77 -25.94
N ASP A 204 28.47 -16.64 -26.87
CA ASP A 204 27.64 -17.83 -26.67
C ASP A 204 28.12 -18.75 -25.53
N PRO A 205 27.22 -19.27 -24.69
CA PRO A 205 27.48 -20.47 -23.92
C PRO A 205 27.05 -21.73 -24.69
N ALA A 206 27.96 -22.69 -24.65
CA ALA A 206 27.93 -23.99 -25.29
C ALA A 206 26.75 -24.89 -24.86
N THR A 207 26.35 -25.69 -25.84
CA THR A 207 25.57 -26.93 -25.79
C THR A 207 25.86 -27.82 -24.58
N MET A 208 24.82 -28.20 -23.83
CA MET A 208 24.83 -29.37 -22.94
C MET A 208 23.67 -30.34 -23.28
N PRO A 209 23.85 -31.65 -23.07
CA PRO A 209 22.99 -32.71 -23.61
C PRO A 209 21.72 -32.97 -22.75
N PRO A 210 20.74 -33.75 -23.25
CA PRO A 210 19.49 -33.99 -22.52
C PRO A 210 19.68 -34.95 -21.35
N VAL A 211 19.14 -34.59 -20.18
CA VAL A 211 18.96 -35.51 -19.05
C VAL A 211 17.72 -36.36 -19.28
N ALA A 212 17.91 -37.67 -19.22
CA ALA A 212 16.89 -38.68 -19.40
C ALA A 212 15.78 -38.60 -18.33
N THR A 213 14.55 -38.80 -18.78
CA THR A 213 13.34 -38.97 -18.00
C THR A 213 13.38 -40.35 -17.32
N THR A 214 13.36 -40.42 -15.99
CA THR A 214 12.97 -41.64 -15.27
C THR A 214 11.60 -41.48 -14.66
N ALA A 215 10.74 -42.41 -15.04
CA ALA A 215 9.33 -42.48 -14.77
C ALA A 215 8.98 -42.80 -13.32
N ALA A 216 7.74 -42.46 -13.01
CA ALA A 216 6.99 -42.77 -11.80
C ALA A 216 6.97 -44.25 -11.42
N SER A 217 6.85 -44.51 -10.11
CA SER A 217 5.98 -45.56 -9.55
C SER A 217 5.77 -45.37 -8.05
N SER A 218 4.54 -45.01 -7.65
CA SER A 218 3.91 -45.39 -6.38
C SER A 218 3.13 -46.69 -6.63
N PRO A 219 2.94 -47.63 -5.66
CA PRO A 219 1.93 -47.51 -4.58
C PRO A 219 2.25 -48.39 -3.30
N PRO A 220 1.30 -48.78 -2.42
CA PRO A 220 0.36 -48.03 -1.56
C PRO A 220 0.56 -48.32 -0.03
N PRO A 221 -0.20 -47.68 0.89
CA PRO A 221 -0.09 -47.87 2.35
C PRO A 221 -1.11 -48.86 2.95
N ARG A 222 -0.72 -49.60 4.00
CA ARG A 222 -1.57 -50.46 4.85
C ARG A 222 -0.75 -50.86 6.10
N ALA A 223 -1.22 -50.99 7.34
CA ALA A 223 -2.50 -50.77 8.00
C ALA A 223 -2.25 -50.43 9.48
N THR A 224 -3.27 -49.83 10.05
CA THR A 224 -3.60 -49.62 11.46
C THR A 224 -3.45 -50.89 12.31
N ALA A 225 -2.96 -50.76 13.54
CA ALA A 225 -3.23 -51.73 14.60
C ALA A 225 -3.50 -51.02 15.93
N SER A 226 -4.68 -51.33 16.46
CA SER A 226 -5.29 -50.90 17.71
C SER A 226 -4.96 -51.93 18.79
N ALA A 227 -4.57 -51.53 20.00
CA ALA A 227 -4.66 -52.39 21.19
C ALA A 227 -4.62 -51.61 22.52
N ARG A 228 -5.77 -51.59 23.18
CA ARG A 228 -6.05 -51.47 24.64
C ARG A 228 -6.76 -52.80 25.00
N PRO A 229 -6.77 -53.42 26.21
CA PRO A 229 -6.80 -52.91 27.61
C PRO A 229 -5.80 -53.68 28.54
N THR A 230 -5.71 -53.62 29.87
CA THR A 230 -6.73 -53.59 30.94
C THR A 230 -6.10 -53.30 32.32
N ARG A 231 -6.90 -52.61 33.13
CA ARG A 231 -6.98 -52.43 34.59
C ARG A 231 -6.36 -53.54 35.47
N GLY A 232 -5.63 -53.13 36.52
CA GLY A 232 -5.28 -53.95 37.70
C GLY A 232 -4.77 -53.10 38.87
N ALA A 233 -5.60 -52.94 39.89
CA ALA A 233 -5.25 -52.57 41.28
C ALA A 233 -5.65 -53.80 42.15
N PRO A 234 -5.30 -53.95 43.46
CA PRO A 234 -4.99 -52.88 44.43
C PRO A 234 -4.03 -53.25 45.61
N ARG A 235 -3.96 -52.31 46.58
CA ARG A 235 -3.77 -52.43 48.05
C ARG A 235 -2.37 -52.76 48.64
N GLY A 236 -1.95 -51.87 49.54
CA GLY A 236 -0.97 -52.13 50.61
C GLY A 236 -0.80 -50.91 51.51
N SER A 237 -1.50 -50.89 52.64
CA SER A 237 -1.37 -49.89 53.73
C SER A 237 -0.13 -50.16 54.60
N ALA A 238 0.57 -49.12 55.07
CA ALA A 238 0.91 -48.87 56.49
C ALA A 238 2.07 -47.86 56.69
N ARG A 239 1.83 -46.91 57.61
CA ARG A 239 2.74 -45.97 58.32
C ARG A 239 3.50 -46.73 59.46
N PRO A 240 4.47 -46.20 60.26
CA PRO A 240 5.05 -44.84 60.38
C PRO A 240 6.60 -44.70 60.60
N SER A 241 7.02 -43.42 60.70
CA SER A 241 8.31 -42.69 61.00
C SER A 241 9.27 -43.26 62.10
N PRO A 242 10.58 -42.84 62.24
CA PRO A 242 11.07 -41.44 62.48
C PRO A 242 12.48 -41.01 61.97
N SER A 243 12.71 -39.66 62.00
CA SER A 243 13.94 -38.82 62.18
C SER A 243 15.35 -39.36 61.87
N ALA A 244 16.35 -38.62 61.36
CA ALA A 244 16.59 -37.18 61.15
C ALA A 244 17.84 -36.98 60.26
N SER A 245 18.06 -35.72 59.83
CA SER A 245 19.34 -34.99 59.72
C SER A 245 19.78 -34.45 58.35
N ALA A 246 19.86 -33.10 58.33
CA ALA A 246 20.85 -32.22 57.67
C ALA A 246 20.92 -32.07 56.13
N THR A 247 20.26 -31.02 55.65
CA THR A 247 20.70 -29.88 54.79
C THR A 247 22.06 -30.02 54.05
N PRO A 248 22.14 -29.65 52.75
CA PRO A 248 22.29 -28.24 52.41
C PRO A 248 21.20 -27.70 51.46
N SER A 249 20.78 -26.48 51.77
CA SER A 249 19.92 -25.63 50.98
C SER A 249 20.44 -25.50 49.56
N ARG A 250 19.66 -26.00 48.59
CA ARG A 250 19.75 -25.46 47.24
C ARG A 250 19.15 -24.07 47.30
N THR A 251 20.03 -23.08 47.31
CA THR A 251 19.71 -21.70 46.93
C THR A 251 18.80 -21.78 45.70
N PRO A 252 17.57 -21.21 45.73
CA PRO A 252 16.86 -21.01 44.49
C PRO A 252 17.76 -20.13 43.64
N THR A 253 18.29 -20.68 42.54
CA THR A 253 18.72 -19.87 41.42
C THR A 253 17.53 -18.94 41.17
N ALA A 254 17.72 -17.66 41.46
CA ALA A 254 16.82 -16.63 41.00
C ALA A 254 16.74 -16.84 39.48
N SER A 255 15.64 -17.44 39.02
CA SER A 255 15.17 -17.17 37.68
C SER A 255 15.21 -15.65 37.54
N PRO A 256 15.69 -15.10 36.41
CA PRO A 256 15.50 -13.68 36.16
C PRO A 256 14.02 -13.42 36.40
N SER A 257 13.72 -12.60 37.41
CA SER A 257 12.36 -12.13 37.64
C SER A 257 11.92 -11.57 36.30
N PRO A 258 10.85 -12.07 35.67
CA PRO A 258 10.31 -11.39 34.52
C PRO A 258 9.90 -10.02 35.07
N GLU A 259 10.70 -9.00 34.79
CA GLU A 259 10.14 -7.66 34.65
C GLU A 259 9.00 -7.89 33.68
N ALA A 260 7.78 -7.85 34.20
CA ALA A 260 6.60 -8.20 33.46
C ALA A 260 6.43 -7.10 32.41
N LEU A 261 7.04 -7.33 31.26
CA LEU A 261 6.91 -6.47 30.10
C LEU A 261 5.44 -6.54 29.70
N LEU A 262 4.85 -5.38 29.52
CA LEU A 262 3.54 -5.26 28.92
C LEU A 262 3.54 -5.99 27.57
N ALA A 263 2.47 -6.73 27.30
CA ALA A 263 2.22 -7.27 25.98
C ALA A 263 1.27 -6.32 25.25
N ALA A 264 1.46 -6.13 23.95
CA ALA A 264 0.51 -5.38 23.14
C ALA A 264 0.15 -6.16 21.88
N ARG A 265 -1.10 -6.02 21.45
CA ARG A 265 -1.61 -6.55 20.19
C ARG A 265 -2.23 -5.43 19.37
N TYR A 266 -1.90 -5.39 18.08
CA TYR A 266 -2.43 -4.44 17.12
C TYR A 266 -3.42 -5.15 16.18
N GLU A 267 -4.50 -4.45 15.82
CA GLU A 267 -5.44 -4.89 14.81
C GLU A 267 -5.95 -3.69 14.00
N THR A 268 -6.10 -3.88 12.68
CA THR A 268 -6.79 -2.93 11.81
C THR A 268 -8.28 -3.28 11.75
N LEU A 269 -9.13 -2.48 12.38
CA LEU A 269 -10.57 -2.75 12.48
C LEU A 269 -11.33 -2.41 11.19
N ALA A 270 -10.94 -1.34 10.51
CA ALA A 270 -11.61 -0.87 9.31
C ALA A 270 -10.62 -0.15 8.40
N THR A 271 -10.84 -0.23 7.08
CA THR A 271 -9.94 0.39 6.10
C THR A 271 -10.69 1.33 5.16
N ARG A 272 -10.03 2.42 4.76
CA ARG A 272 -10.55 3.50 3.93
C ARG A 272 -9.62 3.70 2.72
N ILE A 273 -10.00 4.60 1.80
CA ILE A 273 -9.17 5.01 0.65
C ILE A 273 -8.12 6.06 1.07
N PHE A 274 -8.14 6.62 2.28
CA PHE A 274 -7.10 7.56 2.75
C PHE A 274 -6.88 7.39 4.26
N GLY A 275 -6.84 6.14 4.72
CA GLY A 275 -6.67 5.85 6.13
C GLY A 275 -7.32 4.56 6.59
N TYR A 276 -7.31 4.35 7.90
CA TYR A 276 -7.87 3.18 8.56
C TYR A 276 -8.19 3.50 10.03
N THR A 277 -8.91 2.61 10.69
CA THR A 277 -9.13 2.64 12.14
C THR A 277 -8.30 1.52 12.77
N GLY A 278 -7.39 1.89 13.66
CA GLY A 278 -6.51 0.98 14.38
C GLY A 278 -6.99 0.75 15.82
N GLU A 279 -6.70 -0.43 16.33
CA GLU A 279 -6.82 -0.76 17.74
C GLU A 279 -5.51 -1.32 18.26
N VAL A 280 -5.09 -0.86 19.44
CA VAL A 280 -4.03 -1.49 20.22
C VAL A 280 -4.62 -1.90 21.56
N VAL A 281 -4.43 -3.17 21.93
CA VAL A 281 -4.76 -3.66 23.28
C VAL A 281 -3.46 -3.94 24.02
N VAL A 282 -3.27 -3.26 25.15
CA VAL A 282 -2.13 -3.40 26.04
C VAL A 282 -2.55 -4.29 27.21
N ASP A 283 -1.92 -5.44 27.34
CA ASP A 283 -2.17 -6.43 28.38
C ASP A 283 -1.05 -6.37 29.44
N ASN A 284 -1.44 -6.33 30.72
CA ASN A 284 -0.52 -6.37 31.84
C ASN A 284 -0.57 -7.74 32.53
N PRO A 285 0.33 -8.67 32.19
CA PRO A 285 0.36 -9.99 32.83
C PRO A 285 0.94 -9.96 34.25
N ALA A 286 1.43 -8.82 34.73
CA ALA A 286 2.04 -8.69 36.03
C ALA A 286 1.01 -8.73 37.18
N ASP A 287 1.50 -9.06 38.37
CA ASP A 287 0.74 -8.97 39.63
C ASP A 287 0.68 -7.54 40.20
N THR A 288 1.27 -6.56 39.50
CA THR A 288 1.28 -5.14 39.88
C THR A 288 0.76 -4.27 38.76
N ALA A 289 0.09 -3.16 39.09
CA ALA A 289 -0.39 -2.21 38.09
C ALA A 289 0.80 -1.54 37.35
N ALA A 290 0.76 -1.54 36.02
CA ALA A 290 1.75 -0.89 35.18
C ALA A 290 1.41 0.59 35.02
N ARG A 291 2.33 1.46 35.48
CA ARG A 291 2.24 2.92 35.35
C ARG A 291 3.21 3.40 34.28
N ASP A 292 2.99 4.62 33.79
CA ASP A 292 3.91 5.32 32.88
C ASP A 292 4.27 4.51 31.63
N TRP A 293 3.32 3.68 31.17
CA TRP A 293 3.49 2.87 29.98
C TRP A 293 3.33 3.74 28.73
N THR A 294 4.02 3.32 27.67
CA THR A 294 3.92 3.97 26.36
C THR A 294 3.82 2.93 25.25
N VAL A 295 2.96 3.24 24.28
CA VAL A 295 2.91 2.56 22.98
C VAL A 295 3.40 3.52 21.93
N VAL A 296 4.35 3.09 21.11
CA VAL A 296 4.89 3.87 19.99
C VAL A 296 4.48 3.20 18.69
N LEU A 297 3.79 3.94 17.82
CA LEU A 297 3.51 3.56 16.44
C LEU A 297 4.42 4.33 15.49
N THR A 298 4.90 3.66 14.45
CA THR A 298 5.54 4.32 13.31
C THR A 298 4.58 4.28 12.14
N LEU A 299 4.14 5.46 11.68
CA LEU A 299 3.25 5.62 10.55
C LEU A 299 4.02 5.94 9.26
N PRO A 300 3.46 5.64 8.08
CA PRO A 300 4.02 6.12 6.83
C PRO A 300 4.08 7.65 6.77
N SER A 301 5.06 8.16 6.03
CA SER A 301 5.28 9.60 5.86
C SER A 301 4.02 10.32 5.37
N GLY A 302 3.66 11.42 6.03
CA GLY A 302 2.47 12.21 5.68
C GLY A 302 1.17 11.74 6.33
N SER A 303 1.20 10.68 7.14
CA SER A 303 0.05 10.22 7.93
C SER A 303 -0.16 11.08 9.18
N THR A 304 -1.42 11.19 9.62
CA THR A 304 -1.81 11.89 10.85
C THR A 304 -2.80 11.05 11.65
N VAL A 305 -2.68 11.09 12.97
CA VAL A 305 -3.64 10.42 13.88
C VAL A 305 -4.74 11.40 14.29
N ALA A 306 -5.97 10.89 14.39
CA ALA A 306 -7.14 11.61 14.85
C ALA A 306 -8.06 10.68 15.66
N ASP A 307 -9.06 11.26 16.32
CA ASP A 307 -10.17 10.55 16.96
C ASP A 307 -9.71 9.43 17.93
N VAL A 308 -8.67 9.73 18.72
CA VAL A 308 -8.08 8.79 19.68
C VAL A 308 -8.97 8.64 20.92
N SER A 309 -9.12 7.40 21.39
CA SER A 309 -9.82 7.05 22.63
C SER A 309 -9.03 6.02 23.42
N GLY A 310 -9.16 6.07 24.75
CA GLY A 310 -8.50 5.14 25.68
C GLY A 310 -7.05 5.47 26.03
N ALA A 311 -6.49 6.56 25.49
CA ALA A 311 -5.15 7.05 25.79
C ALA A 311 -5.02 8.54 25.47
N ASP A 312 -4.09 9.20 26.15
CA ASP A 312 -3.46 10.45 25.70
C ASP A 312 -2.47 10.14 24.56
N TRP A 313 -2.24 11.10 23.67
CA TRP A 313 -1.36 10.88 22.53
C TRP A 313 -0.61 12.13 22.09
N GLN A 314 0.55 11.91 21.48
CA GLN A 314 1.33 12.93 20.79
C GLN A 314 1.95 12.33 19.54
N GLN A 315 2.01 13.12 18.46
CA GLN A 315 2.66 12.74 17.21
C GLN A 315 3.83 13.67 16.90
N ASP A 316 4.98 13.10 16.57
CA ASP A 316 6.16 13.78 16.05
C ASP A 316 6.59 13.13 14.73
N GLY A 317 6.30 13.83 13.62
CA GLY A 317 6.49 13.30 12.27
C GLY A 317 5.75 11.97 12.06
N GLN A 318 6.52 10.90 11.85
CA GLN A 318 6.01 9.54 11.66
C GLN A 318 5.75 8.79 12.97
N SER A 319 6.29 9.27 14.10
CA SER A 319 6.19 8.57 15.38
C SER A 319 4.98 9.07 16.19
N VAL A 320 4.13 8.16 16.62
CA VAL A 320 2.97 8.47 17.48
C VAL A 320 3.17 7.75 18.80
N THR A 321 3.15 8.50 19.89
CA THR A 321 3.26 7.95 21.25
C THR A 321 1.91 8.07 21.95
N PHE A 322 1.41 6.94 22.45
CA PHE A 322 0.24 6.85 23.32
C PHE A 322 0.67 6.58 24.75
N SER A 323 0.01 7.23 25.70
CA SER A 323 0.17 7.01 27.15
C SER A 323 -1.19 7.13 27.83
N GLY A 324 -1.33 6.67 29.07
CA GLY A 324 -2.65 6.71 29.70
C GLY A 324 -2.68 6.22 31.14
N PRO A 325 -3.88 5.91 31.65
CA PRO A 325 -4.06 5.47 33.04
C PRO A 325 -3.32 4.15 33.29
N ALA A 326 -2.98 3.89 34.55
CA ALA A 326 -2.28 2.67 34.93
C ALA A 326 -3.10 1.42 34.53
N VAL A 327 -2.45 0.46 33.87
CA VAL A 327 -3.09 -0.82 33.53
C VAL A 327 -3.09 -1.70 34.78
N PRO A 328 -4.25 -2.13 35.30
CA PRO A 328 -4.31 -2.97 36.50
C PRO A 328 -3.52 -4.28 36.34
N ALA A 329 -3.13 -4.88 37.47
CA ALA A 329 -2.55 -6.22 37.48
C ALA A 329 -3.51 -7.23 36.84
N GLY A 330 -3.02 -8.03 35.88
CA GLY A 330 -3.85 -8.95 35.08
C GLY A 330 -4.92 -8.28 34.21
N GLY A 331 -4.86 -6.95 34.04
CA GLY A 331 -5.82 -6.16 33.30
C GLY A 331 -5.35 -5.78 31.90
N SER A 332 -6.23 -5.13 31.14
CA SER A 332 -5.96 -4.66 29.78
C SER A 332 -6.45 -3.22 29.58
N GLN A 333 -5.76 -2.48 28.73
CA GLN A 333 -6.16 -1.16 28.24
C GLN A 333 -6.35 -1.23 26.73
N VAL A 334 -7.46 -0.69 26.24
CA VAL A 334 -7.76 -0.63 24.80
C VAL A 334 -7.58 0.80 24.32
N ILE A 335 -6.87 0.96 23.21
CA ILE A 335 -6.63 2.24 22.53
C ILE A 335 -7.22 2.11 21.13
N ARG A 336 -8.08 3.04 20.75
CA ARG A 336 -8.65 3.11 19.41
C ARG A 336 -8.37 4.47 18.80
N PHE A 337 -8.00 4.48 17.53
CA PHE A 337 -7.64 5.70 16.82
C PHE A 337 -7.90 5.59 15.32
N ASP A 338 -8.08 6.74 14.69
CA ASP A 338 -8.16 6.86 13.25
C ASP A 338 -6.84 7.38 12.69
N VAL A 339 -6.36 6.75 11.62
CA VAL A 339 -5.25 7.26 10.82
C VAL A 339 -5.81 7.88 9.55
N ARG A 340 -5.39 9.10 9.26
CA ARG A 340 -5.61 9.80 8.00
C ARG A 340 -4.29 9.82 7.25
N ASP A 341 -4.24 9.13 6.11
CA ASP A 341 -3.00 8.84 5.39
C ASP A 341 -2.92 9.65 4.09
N ALA A 342 -1.71 10.03 3.68
CA ALA A 342 -1.44 10.67 2.40
C ALA A 342 -1.49 9.68 1.22
N GLY A 343 -1.22 8.40 1.50
CA GLY A 343 -1.24 7.28 0.58
C GLY A 343 -2.60 6.57 0.56
N PRO A 344 -3.21 6.38 -0.62
CA PRO A 344 -4.59 5.92 -0.68
C PRO A 344 -4.86 4.46 -0.25
N PHE A 345 -3.80 3.70 0.03
CA PHE A 345 -3.90 2.26 0.24
C PHE A 345 -3.01 1.75 1.39
N VAL A 346 -2.54 2.65 2.26
CA VAL A 346 -1.95 2.22 3.53
C VAL A 346 -3.07 1.69 4.43
N LYS A 347 -2.88 0.48 4.92
CA LYS A 347 -3.87 -0.25 5.73
C LYS A 347 -3.44 -0.48 7.17
N ALA A 348 -2.16 -0.30 7.49
CA ALA A 348 -1.56 -0.58 8.79
C ALA A 348 -0.35 0.35 9.01
N PRO A 349 0.12 0.54 10.25
CA PRO A 349 1.38 1.26 10.53
C PRO A 349 2.59 0.44 10.04
N GLU A 350 3.76 1.06 10.00
CA GLU A 350 5.03 0.41 9.65
C GLU A 350 5.60 -0.38 10.84
N ALA A 351 5.35 0.08 12.07
CA ALA A 351 5.75 -0.58 13.29
C ALA A 351 4.85 -0.22 14.48
N CYS A 352 4.82 -1.09 15.50
CA CYS A 352 4.19 -0.86 16.79
C CYS A 352 5.04 -1.49 17.87
N ALA A 353 5.26 -0.78 18.98
CA ALA A 353 5.92 -1.32 20.15
C ALA A 353 5.33 -0.76 21.46
N VAL A 354 5.25 -1.58 22.51
CA VAL A 354 4.93 -1.19 23.88
C VAL A 354 6.18 -1.30 24.74
N VAL A 355 6.64 -0.19 25.32
CA VAL A 355 7.90 -0.15 26.12
C VAL A 355 9.07 -0.83 25.40
N GLY A 356 9.18 -0.61 24.07
CA GLY A 356 10.21 -1.20 23.21
C GLY A 356 9.98 -2.66 22.78
N THR A 357 8.92 -3.32 23.24
CA THR A 357 8.54 -4.68 22.82
C THR A 357 7.57 -4.60 21.64
N PRO A 358 7.82 -5.27 20.50
CA PRO A 358 6.96 -5.18 19.33
C PRO A 358 5.55 -5.71 19.62
N CYS A 359 4.53 -5.04 19.10
CA CYS A 359 3.15 -5.48 19.20
C CYS A 359 2.92 -6.73 18.33
N ALA A 360 2.14 -7.68 18.83
CA ALA A 360 1.68 -8.81 18.04
C ALA A 360 0.61 -8.37 17.01
N GLY A 361 0.51 -9.07 15.88
CA GLY A 361 -0.55 -8.86 14.88
C GLY A 361 -0.25 -7.82 13.80
N LEU A 362 0.98 -7.29 13.78
CA LEU A 362 1.49 -6.38 12.75
C LEU A 362 2.26 -7.11 11.66
#